data_AF-A0A812KWR9-F1
#
_entry.id   AF-A0A812KWR9-F1
#
_cell.length_a   1.000
_cell.length_b   1.000
_cell.length_c   1.000
_cell.angle_alpha   90.00
_cell.angle_beta   90.00
_cell.angle_gamma   90.00
#
_symmetry.space_group_name_H-M   'P 1'
#
loop_
_entity.id
_entity.type
_entity.pdbx_description
1 polymer ?
#
loop_
_entity_poly.entity_id
_entity_poly.type
_entity_poly.pdbx_seq_one_letter_code
_entity_poly.pdbx_strand_id
1 'polypeptide(L)'
;MASLARPIDIRLPATSAGAFCAFWDEEEGTWSTRGLVLLSIEDGINGPELLCQTTHLTLFGALLDTLVKVVRCSTASEVFSAKGFENLGKGNWLSYTYVPCIVSCSATSVAEILCFVPVPPVALVRHSPGYPDVFVK
;
A
#
# COMPACT_ATOMS: atom_id res chain seq x y z
N MET A 1 0.60 3.34 29.38
CA MET A 1 1.44 3.50 28.16
C MET A 1 2.93 3.61 28.55
N ALA A 2 3.83 2.90 27.86
CA ALA A 2 5.27 2.97 28.13
C ALA A 2 5.90 4.20 27.46
N SER A 3 6.59 5.04 28.25
CA SER A 3 7.31 6.21 27.74
C SER A 3 8.79 5.87 27.50
N LEU A 4 9.31 6.32 26.36
CA LEU A 4 10.70 6.17 25.96
C LEU A 4 11.52 7.32 26.53
N ALA A 5 12.68 7.01 27.09
CA ALA A 5 13.63 8.00 27.59
C ALA A 5 14.23 8.89 26.48
N ARG A 6 14.19 8.42 25.24
CA ARG A 6 14.60 9.18 24.05
C ARG A 6 13.44 9.21 23.04
N PRO A 7 13.09 10.39 22.49
CA PRO A 7 12.10 10.48 21.44
C PRO A 7 12.52 9.71 20.18
N ILE A 8 11.54 9.21 19.45
CA ILE A 8 11.72 8.59 18.13
C ILE A 8 11.11 9.47 17.06
N ASP A 9 11.74 9.50 15.90
CA ASP A 9 11.24 10.19 14.71
C ASP A 9 10.58 9.17 13.78
N ILE A 10 9.38 9.49 13.31
CA ILE A 10 8.51 8.64 12.50
C ILE A 10 8.20 9.38 11.21
N ARG A 11 8.39 8.71 10.08
CA ARG A 11 8.03 9.19 8.74
C ARG A 11 6.73 8.52 8.31
N LEU A 12 5.71 9.33 8.00
CA LEU A 12 4.40 8.85 7.60
C LEU A 12 4.04 9.42 6.22
N PRO A 13 3.70 8.59 5.23
CA PRO A 13 3.26 9.10 3.94
C PRO A 13 1.94 9.86 4.09
N ALA A 14 1.89 11.09 3.58
CA ALA A 14 0.70 11.91 3.52
C ALA A 14 0.13 11.91 2.10
N THR A 15 -1.19 11.77 2.00
CA THR A 15 -1.89 11.87 0.71
C THR A 15 -2.18 13.33 0.33
N SER A 16 -2.13 14.27 1.29
CA SER A 16 -2.35 15.68 1.03
C SER A 16 -1.76 16.59 2.10
N ALA A 17 -1.61 17.88 1.79
CA ALA A 17 -1.04 18.90 2.67
C ALA A 17 -1.85 19.18 3.95
N GLY A 18 -3.06 18.61 4.10
CA GLY A 18 -3.90 18.75 5.29
C GLY A 18 -3.77 17.59 6.28
N ALA A 19 -2.82 16.68 6.07
CA ALA A 19 -2.62 15.52 6.94
C ALA A 19 -1.86 15.91 8.22
N PHE A 20 -2.19 15.25 9.32
CA PHE A 20 -1.50 15.39 10.60
C PHE A 20 -1.12 14.02 11.17
N CYS A 21 -0.10 14.00 12.02
CA CYS A 21 0.30 12.78 12.69
C CYS A 21 -0.63 12.48 13.87
N ALA A 22 -1.13 11.26 13.88
CA ALA A 22 -1.95 10.74 14.96
C ALA A 22 -1.46 9.37 15.38
N PHE A 23 -1.83 9.00 16.59
CA PHE A 23 -1.64 7.66 17.12
C PHE A 23 -2.98 7.06 17.55
N TRP A 24 -3.07 5.74 17.51
CA TRP A 24 -4.22 5.03 18.07
C TRP A 24 -4.09 4.97 19.59
N ASP A 25 -4.98 5.68 20.29
CA ASP A 25 -5.12 5.60 21.72
C ASP A 25 -6.03 4.42 22.06
N GLU A 26 -5.43 3.34 22.58
CA GLU A 26 -6.17 2.13 22.94
C GLU A 26 -7.09 2.33 24.16
N GLU A 27 -6.76 3.27 25.05
CA GLU A 27 -7.56 3.53 26.25
C GLU A 27 -8.84 4.29 25.88
N GLU A 28 -8.72 5.28 24.99
CA GLU A 28 -9.86 6.05 24.49
C GLU A 28 -10.53 5.43 23.25
N GLY A 29 -9.92 4.39 22.67
CA GLY A 29 -10.39 3.76 21.43
C GLY A 29 -10.47 4.75 20.26
N THR A 30 -9.54 5.70 20.18
CA THR A 30 -9.62 6.81 19.22
C THR A 30 -8.26 7.27 18.74
N TRP A 31 -8.24 7.92 17.57
CA TRP A 31 -7.04 8.60 17.08
C TRP A 31 -6.80 9.88 17.89
N SER A 32 -5.58 10.03 18.42
CA SER A 32 -5.16 11.16 19.24
C SER A 32 -3.85 11.75 18.70
N THR A 33 -3.57 13.01 19.04
CA THR A 33 -2.34 13.73 18.66
C THR A 33 -1.46 14.05 19.86
N ARG A 34 -1.91 13.68 21.08
CA ARG A 34 -1.21 13.97 22.33
C ARG A 34 0.20 13.37 22.33
N GLY A 35 1.19 14.22 22.59
CA GLY A 35 2.59 13.77 22.66
C GLY A 35 3.24 13.47 21.31
N LEU A 36 2.60 13.84 20.19
CA LEU A 36 3.26 13.93 18.89
C LEU A 36 3.62 15.38 18.58
N VAL A 37 4.81 15.55 17.99
CA VAL A 37 5.31 16.83 17.50
C VAL A 37 5.59 16.70 16.02
N LEU A 38 4.90 17.47 15.18
CA LEU A 38 5.23 17.57 13.76
C LEU A 38 6.52 18.39 13.60
N LEU A 39 7.55 17.78 13.01
CA LEU A 39 8.84 18.42 12.76
C LEU A 39 8.88 19.09 11.39
N SER A 40 8.47 18.37 10.34
CA SER A 40 8.49 18.85 8.96
C SER A 40 7.50 18.10 8.08
N ILE A 41 7.18 18.71 6.94
CA ILE A 41 6.51 18.06 5.81
C ILE A 41 7.54 18.08 4.68
N GLU A 42 7.94 16.90 4.23
CA GLU A 42 8.99 16.70 3.22
C GLU A 42 8.35 16.15 1.95
N ASP A 43 8.91 16.49 0.77
CA ASP A 43 8.51 15.84 -0.47
C ASP A 43 9.22 14.48 -0.58
N GLY A 44 8.47 13.40 -0.38
CA GLY A 44 8.96 12.03 -0.53
C GLY A 44 8.85 11.53 -1.97
N ILE A 45 9.49 10.40 -2.25
CA ILE A 45 9.52 9.77 -3.59
C ILE A 45 8.10 9.42 -4.09
N ASN A 46 7.19 9.10 -3.16
CA ASN A 46 5.81 8.67 -3.44
C ASN A 46 4.76 9.74 -3.10
N GLY A 47 5.17 10.99 -2.87
CA GLY A 47 4.31 12.07 -2.38
C GLY A 47 4.80 12.65 -1.05
N PRO A 48 4.07 13.61 -0.46
CA PRO A 48 4.51 14.28 0.76
C PRO A 48 4.59 13.31 1.94
N GLU A 49 5.57 13.49 2.81
CA GLU A 49 5.79 12.73 4.04
C GLU A 49 5.74 13.66 5.25
N LEU A 50 5.08 13.23 6.32
CA LEU A 50 5.11 13.91 7.62
C LEU A 50 6.21 13.31 8.47
N LEU A 51 7.11 14.16 8.97
CA LEU A 51 8.11 13.79 9.96
C LEU A 51 7.59 14.18 11.36
N CYS A 52 7.39 13.19 12.22
CA CYS A 52 6.81 13.39 13.54
C CYS A 52 7.63 12.74 14.64
N GLN A 53 7.73 13.41 15.78
CA GLN A 53 8.46 12.95 16.94
C GLN A 53 7.50 12.55 18.06
N THR A 54 7.81 11.45 18.75
CA THR A 54 7.02 10.96 19.89
C THR A 54 7.89 10.25 20.93
N THR A 55 7.39 10.12 22.15
CA THR A 55 8.03 9.39 23.25
C THR A 55 7.25 8.14 23.65
N HIS A 56 6.26 7.68 22.89
CA HIS A 56 5.50 6.46 23.19
C HIS A 56 5.48 5.53 21.98
N LEU A 57 5.25 4.24 22.20
CA LEU A 57 5.15 3.22 21.15
C LEU A 57 3.71 2.71 21.04
N THR A 58 3.14 2.84 19.85
CA THR A 58 1.76 2.47 19.51
C THR A 58 1.64 2.41 17.98
N LEU A 59 0.42 2.30 17.46
CA LEU A 59 0.09 2.43 16.05
C LEU A 59 0.01 3.91 15.65
N PHE A 60 0.73 4.28 14.59
CA PHE A 60 0.78 5.65 14.06
C PHE A 60 0.19 5.74 12.66
N GLY A 61 -0.34 6.91 12.30
CA GLY A 61 -0.88 7.18 10.97
C GLY A 61 -0.92 8.67 10.64
N ALA A 62 -0.78 8.99 9.35
CA ALA A 62 -1.08 10.31 8.83
C ALA A 62 -2.58 10.38 8.51
N LEU A 63 -3.31 11.27 9.17
CA LEU A 63 -4.77 11.35 9.05
C LEU A 63 -5.22 12.71 8.54
N LEU A 64 -6.37 12.72 7.87
CA LEU A 64 -7.10 13.93 7.51
C LEU A 64 -8.21 14.17 8.52
N ASP A 65 -8.39 15.42 8.95
CA ASP A 65 -9.38 15.80 9.96
C ASP A 65 -10.81 15.41 9.51
N THR A 66 -11.08 15.57 8.22
CA THR A 66 -12.32 15.14 7.58
C THR A 66 -12.53 13.63 7.64
N LEU A 67 -11.49 12.84 7.40
CA LEU A 67 -11.56 11.38 7.48
C LEU A 67 -11.83 10.93 8.92
N VAL A 68 -11.17 11.52 9.90
CA VAL A 68 -11.40 11.22 11.32
C VAL A 68 -12.84 11.51 11.72
N LYS A 69 -13.39 12.65 11.29
CA LYS A 69 -14.79 13.01 11.54
C LYS A 69 -15.76 12.01 10.90
N VAL A 70 -15.53 11.62 9.65
CA VAL A 70 -16.38 10.65 8.94
C VAL A 70 -16.33 9.27 9.62
N VAL A 71 -15.14 8.80 10.00
CA VAL A 71 -15.00 7.50 10.68
C VAL A 71 -15.68 7.52 12.04
N ARG A 72 -15.50 8.58 12.84
CA ARG A 72 -16.15 8.71 14.16
C ARG A 72 -17.67 8.75 14.07
N CYS A 73 -18.21 9.37 13.02
CA CYS A 73 -19.66 9.51 12.84
C CYS A 73 -20.32 8.37 12.05
N SER A 74 -19.55 7.36 11.63
CA SER A 74 -20.07 6.23 10.87
C SER A 74 -19.92 4.91 11.64
N THR A 75 -20.64 3.89 11.18
CA THR A 75 -20.47 2.50 11.64
C THR A 75 -19.08 1.95 11.31
N ALA A 76 -18.30 2.63 10.45
CA ALA A 76 -16.92 2.26 10.16
C ALA A 76 -15.98 2.42 11.38
N SER A 77 -16.38 3.20 12.40
CA SER A 77 -15.64 3.27 13.68
C SER A 77 -15.41 1.89 14.32
N GLU A 78 -16.33 0.93 14.15
CA GLU A 78 -16.14 -0.44 14.64
C GLU A 78 -15.06 -1.19 13.85
N VAL A 79 -14.95 -0.95 12.54
CA VAL A 79 -13.95 -1.57 11.64
C VAL A 79 -12.56 -1.00 11.90
N PHE A 80 -12.45 0.30 12.20
CA PHE A 80 -11.20 0.96 12.55
C PHE A 80 -10.88 0.90 14.04
N SER A 81 -11.56 0.04 14.81
CA SER A 81 -11.27 -0.19 16.22
C SER A 81 -10.16 -1.23 16.41
N ALA A 82 -9.60 -1.31 17.62
CA ALA A 82 -8.66 -2.38 17.99
C ALA A 82 -9.25 -3.78 17.69
N LYS A 83 -10.55 -4.00 17.99
CA LYS A 83 -11.26 -5.24 17.65
C LYS A 83 -11.39 -5.43 16.14
N GLY A 84 -11.60 -4.34 15.40
CA GLY A 84 -11.62 -4.35 13.93
C GLY A 84 -10.29 -4.81 13.34
N PHE A 85 -9.17 -4.26 13.82
CA PHE A 85 -7.82 -4.68 13.42
C PHE A 85 -7.49 -6.13 13.85
N GLU A 86 -7.90 -6.54 15.06
CA GLU A 86 -7.74 -7.92 15.53
C GLU A 86 -8.50 -8.91 14.62
N ASN A 87 -9.69 -8.51 14.16
CA ASN A 87 -10.49 -9.32 13.24
C ASN A 87 -9.91 -9.34 11.81
N LEU A 88 -9.26 -8.26 11.35
CA LEU A 88 -8.52 -8.27 10.09
C LEU A 88 -7.37 -9.28 10.10
N GLY A 89 -6.68 -9.44 11.24
CA GLY A 89 -5.61 -10.43 11.41
C GLY A 89 -6.09 -11.88 11.47
N LYS A 90 -7.35 -12.11 11.87
CA LYS A 90 -7.96 -13.46 11.98
C LYS A 90 -8.62 -13.95 10.69
N GLY A 91 -8.80 -13.07 9.71
CA GLY A 91 -9.44 -13.44 8.44
C GLY A 91 -8.52 -14.28 7.57
N ASN A 92 -9.06 -15.33 6.94
CA ASN A 92 -8.39 -16.15 5.94
C ASN A 92 -8.26 -15.45 4.56
N TRP A 93 -8.23 -14.11 4.52
CA TRP A 93 -8.19 -13.32 3.30
C TRP A 93 -6.91 -13.55 2.47
N LEU A 94 -5.81 -13.93 3.13
CA LEU A 94 -4.57 -14.37 2.48
C LEU A 94 -4.67 -15.75 1.80
N SER A 95 -5.66 -16.56 2.18
CA SER A 95 -5.89 -17.91 1.60
C SER A 95 -6.90 -17.91 0.46
N TYR A 96 -7.55 -16.77 0.16
CA TYR A 96 -8.41 -16.66 -1.02
C TYR A 96 -7.53 -16.69 -2.28
N THR A 97 -7.75 -17.69 -3.11
CA THR A 97 -6.97 -18.18 -4.26
C THR A 97 -6.71 -17.18 -5.41
N TYR A 98 -6.90 -15.87 -5.20
CA TYR A 98 -6.67 -14.80 -6.18
C TYR A 98 -5.48 -13.88 -5.86
N VAL A 99 -4.78 -14.09 -4.75
CA VAL A 99 -3.53 -13.39 -4.41
C VAL A 99 -2.27 -13.80 -5.22
N PRO A 100 -2.17 -14.96 -5.93
CA PRO A 100 -0.92 -15.29 -6.62
C PRO A 100 -0.60 -14.33 -7.78
N CYS A 101 -1.56 -13.58 -8.33
CA CYS A 101 -1.28 -12.64 -9.42
C CYS A 101 -0.47 -11.41 -8.97
N ILE A 102 -0.72 -10.87 -7.77
CA ILE A 102 -0.04 -9.64 -7.31
C ILE A 102 1.40 -9.95 -6.87
N VAL A 103 1.63 -11.11 -6.24
CA VAL A 103 2.98 -11.52 -5.82
C VAL A 103 3.81 -12.06 -7.00
N SER A 104 3.16 -12.66 -8.02
CA SER A 104 3.84 -13.14 -9.23
C SER A 104 4.32 -12.01 -10.16
N CYS A 105 3.59 -10.89 -10.24
CA CYS A 105 3.96 -9.77 -11.11
C CYS A 105 5.23 -9.02 -10.67
N SER A 106 5.63 -9.07 -9.39
CA SER A 106 6.88 -8.44 -8.94
C SER A 106 8.09 -9.37 -9.00
N ALA A 107 7.87 -10.69 -9.12
CA ALA A 107 8.95 -11.67 -9.16
C ALA A 107 9.48 -11.95 -10.59
N THR A 108 8.74 -11.58 -11.65
CA THR A 108 9.16 -11.82 -13.04
C THR A 108 9.95 -10.68 -13.67
N SER A 109 10.01 -9.48 -13.06
CA SER A 109 10.74 -8.33 -13.63
C SER A 109 12.26 -8.46 -13.65
N VAL A 110 12.85 -9.51 -13.08
CA VAL A 110 14.32 -9.74 -13.12
C VAL A 110 14.71 -10.92 -14.03
N ALA A 111 13.76 -11.68 -14.59
CA ALA A 111 14.04 -12.84 -15.44
C ALA A 111 13.63 -12.66 -16.92
N GLU A 112 12.85 -11.65 -17.27
CA GLU A 112 12.37 -11.38 -18.64
C GLU A 112 13.30 -10.45 -19.46
N ILE A 113 14.59 -10.38 -19.14
CA ILE A 113 15.59 -9.70 -20.01
C ILE A 113 16.20 -10.68 -21.05
N LEU A 114 15.94 -11.99 -20.97
CA LEU A 114 16.56 -12.97 -21.87
C LEU A 114 15.64 -13.57 -22.96
N CYS A 115 14.35 -13.21 -23.02
CA CYS A 115 13.43 -13.74 -24.04
C CYS A 115 13.24 -12.84 -25.28
N PHE A 116 13.83 -11.64 -25.32
CA PHE A 116 13.74 -10.71 -26.46
C PHE A 116 15.01 -10.66 -27.33
N VAL A 117 15.65 -11.81 -27.58
CA VAL A 117 16.59 -11.91 -28.71
C VAL A 117 15.81 -12.41 -29.94
N PRO A 118 15.63 -11.60 -31.00
CA PRO A 118 14.91 -12.03 -32.18
C PRO A 118 15.78 -13.03 -32.95
N VAL A 119 15.34 -14.28 -33.07
CA VAL A 119 15.93 -15.25 -33.98
C VAL A 119 15.42 -14.94 -35.41
N PRO A 120 16.30 -14.74 -36.41
CA PRO A 120 15.86 -14.47 -37.78
C PRO A 120 15.23 -15.72 -38.42
N PRO A 121 14.33 -15.55 -39.41
CA PRO A 121 13.56 -16.66 -39.95
C PRO A 121 14.43 -17.49 -40.90
N VAL A 122 14.61 -18.78 -40.60
CA VAL A 122 15.07 -19.76 -41.58
C VAL A 122 13.84 -20.51 -42.09
N ALA A 123 13.64 -20.39 -43.40
CA ALA A 123 12.51 -20.90 -44.15
C ALA A 123 12.32 -22.42 -44.01
N LEU A 124 11.06 -22.85 -43.86
CA LEU A 124 10.64 -24.20 -44.20
C LEU A 124 9.38 -24.16 -45.06
N VAL A 125 9.60 -24.39 -46.34
CA VAL A 125 8.60 -24.69 -47.36
C VAL A 125 7.85 -25.95 -46.97
N ARG A 126 6.51 -25.92 -46.94
CA ARG A 126 5.68 -27.11 -47.08
C ARG A 126 4.47 -26.86 -47.99
N HIS A 127 4.49 -27.64 -49.06
CA HIS A 127 3.48 -27.83 -50.08
C HIS A 127 2.26 -28.58 -49.52
N SER A 128 1.04 -28.09 -49.76
CA SER A 128 -0.12 -28.95 -50.06
C SER A 128 -1.33 -28.14 -50.55
N PRO A 129 -2.24 -28.78 -51.31
CA PRO A 129 -2.84 -28.20 -52.50
C PRO A 129 -4.29 -27.76 -52.32
N GLY A 130 -4.69 -26.71 -53.04
CA GLY A 130 -6.08 -26.51 -53.44
C GLY A 130 -6.89 -25.52 -52.60
N TYR A 131 -6.60 -24.22 -52.72
CA TYR A 131 -7.60 -23.17 -52.92
C TYR A 131 -6.87 -21.86 -53.32
N PRO A 132 -7.37 -21.05 -54.27
CA PRO A 132 -6.65 -19.87 -54.75
C PRO A 132 -6.64 -18.73 -53.72
N ASP A 133 -5.47 -18.12 -53.57
CA ASP A 133 -5.19 -16.92 -52.77
C ASP A 133 -6.07 -15.73 -53.20
N VAL A 134 -6.72 -15.08 -52.22
CA VAL A 134 -7.24 -13.72 -52.39
C VAL A 134 -6.35 -12.79 -51.58
N PHE A 135 -5.46 -12.09 -52.29
CA PHE A 135 -4.72 -10.94 -51.79
C PHE A 135 -5.65 -9.75 -51.65
N VAL A 136 -5.77 -9.20 -50.44
CA VAL A 136 -6.22 -7.81 -50.24
C VAL A 136 -5.04 -7.01 -49.70
N LYS A 137 -4.84 -5.88 -50.36
CA LYS A 137 -3.71 -4.95 -50.33
C LYS A 137 -3.50 -4.24 -49.00
#